data_AF-A0A957G4U0-F1
#
_entry.id   AF-A0A957G4U0-F1
#
_cell.length_a   1.000
_cell.length_b   1.000
_cell.length_c   1.000
_cell.angle_alpha   90.00
_cell.angle_beta   90.00
_cell.angle_gamma   90.00
#
_symmetry.space_group_name_H-M   'P 1'
#
loop_
_entity.id
_entity.type
_entity.pdbx_description
1 polymer ?
#
loop_
_entity_poly.entity_id
_entity_poly.type
_entity_poly.pdbx_seq_one_letter_code
_entity_poly.pdbx_strand_id
1 'polypeptide(L)'
;STLDATDTARSWYNDFPWAYPNEVSSRQLAFNLDNEPYNNKDVRWALALTIDIVALQTEYIGGVAKVSPVAIPPTASLMEIYLDPMEEWLQELTIDVAGEPFQPYDPTIPDQIAAWAEAQGYEVPGEPRDVFGTGWWKYAPDTAEQLLLANGFSRDGSGAWLLPSGDPWVITLISPPDENDAFRMANAAADMWTEFGITVDLQGLERSVWSQNEFVGQYDISTPWTSFALASGDSWSEIRGLHPDFYIPNGQDSRDSGGGNTQRLNDAQIGEYIDAMAALNPDDPENVAIVTEFLKYWIENMYDITAISFKKFVTWDSRYWVGFPTAEQPDFMPLYWFQGGKYAIQSLEPAN
;
A
#
# COMPACT_ATOMS: atom_id res chain seq x y z
N SER A 1 2.07 27.29 -9.04
CA SER A 1 1.31 26.51 -8.05
C SER A 1 0.56 27.46 -7.12
N THR A 2 -0.35 26.98 -6.26
CA THR A 2 -1.00 27.83 -5.23
C THR A 2 0.02 28.41 -4.24
N LEU A 3 1.11 27.67 -3.98
CA LEU A 3 2.22 28.11 -3.14
C LEU A 3 3.00 29.26 -3.79
N ASP A 4 3.21 29.21 -5.11
CA ASP A 4 3.93 30.29 -5.83
C ASP A 4 3.13 31.60 -5.90
N ALA A 5 1.82 31.55 -5.67
CA ALA A 5 0.93 32.71 -5.75
C ALA A 5 0.61 33.32 -4.38
N THR A 6 0.99 32.66 -3.28
CA THR A 6 0.69 33.08 -1.91
C THR A 6 1.93 32.92 -1.05
N ASP A 7 2.69 34.00 -0.88
CA ASP A 7 3.96 33.99 -0.12
C ASP A 7 3.81 33.52 1.34
N THR A 8 2.60 33.61 1.90
CA THR A 8 2.26 33.17 3.25
C THR A 8 1.80 31.72 3.32
N ALA A 9 1.59 31.06 2.17
CA ALA A 9 1.19 29.67 2.10
C ALA A 9 2.41 28.75 2.10
N ARG A 10 2.35 27.67 2.88
CA ARG A 10 3.35 26.60 2.84
C ARG A 10 2.72 25.25 3.11
N SER A 11 3.45 24.19 2.75
CA SER A 11 3.13 22.81 3.10
C SER A 11 3.90 22.35 4.35
N TRP A 12 3.77 21.07 4.70
CA TRP A 12 4.52 20.42 5.78
C TRP A 12 6.03 20.63 5.64
N TYR A 13 6.62 20.16 4.54
CA TYR A 13 7.96 20.55 4.12
C TYR A 13 7.89 21.80 3.24
N ASN A 14 8.89 22.67 3.33
CA ASN A 14 9.01 23.83 2.44
C ASN A 14 9.36 23.40 1.01
N ASP A 15 10.16 22.36 0.88
CA ASP A 15 10.64 21.81 -0.38
C ASP A 15 10.10 20.40 -0.60
N PHE A 16 10.39 19.85 -1.79
CA PHE A 16 10.04 18.48 -2.16
C PHE A 16 10.47 17.49 -1.06
N PRO A 17 9.62 16.52 -0.67
CA PRO A 17 8.35 16.11 -1.28
C PRO A 17 7.08 16.84 -0.79
N TRP A 18 7.21 17.93 -0.02
CA TRP A 18 6.13 18.79 0.53
C TRP A 18 5.12 18.12 1.49
N ALA A 19 4.87 16.82 1.36
CA ALA A 19 3.79 16.12 2.05
C ALA A 19 4.19 15.67 3.47
N TYR A 20 3.20 15.58 4.36
CA TYR A 20 3.36 14.90 5.65
C TYR A 20 3.40 13.39 5.43
N PRO A 21 4.48 12.68 5.85
CA PRO A 21 4.68 11.27 5.52
C PRO A 21 4.33 10.28 6.65
N ASN A 22 3.98 10.77 7.84
CA ASN A 22 3.87 9.94 9.06
C ASN A 22 2.43 9.54 9.37
N GLU A 23 1.68 9.12 8.36
CA GLU A 23 0.36 8.51 8.53
C GLU A 23 0.52 6.98 8.56
N VAL A 24 -0.30 6.27 9.34
CA VAL A 24 -0.10 4.84 9.67
C VAL A 24 -0.89 3.88 8.78
N SER A 25 -1.47 4.37 7.69
CA SER A 25 -2.06 3.55 6.62
C SER A 25 -1.15 3.45 5.38
N SER A 26 -1.44 2.45 4.57
CA SER A 26 -0.85 2.23 3.26
C SER A 26 -1.93 1.94 2.22
N ARG A 27 -1.60 2.06 0.94
CA ARG A 27 -2.47 1.80 -0.20
C ARG A 27 -2.21 0.42 -0.76
N GLN A 28 -3.28 -0.29 -1.05
CA GLN A 28 -3.23 -1.68 -1.50
C GLN A 28 -3.83 -1.80 -2.90
N LEU A 29 -3.27 -2.68 -3.72
CA LEU A 29 -4.05 -3.41 -4.73
C LEU A 29 -4.51 -4.69 -4.04
N ALA A 30 -5.74 -4.65 -3.51
CA ALA A 30 -6.30 -5.71 -2.69
C ALA A 30 -7.07 -6.71 -3.56
N PHE A 31 -6.70 -7.99 -3.47
CA PHE A 31 -7.37 -9.05 -4.22
C PHE A 31 -8.62 -9.53 -3.51
N ASN A 32 -9.66 -9.85 -4.28
CA ASN A 32 -10.74 -10.72 -3.82
C ASN A 32 -10.26 -12.18 -3.89
N LEU A 33 -9.98 -12.77 -2.72
CA LEU A 33 -9.34 -14.08 -2.59
C LEU A 33 -10.30 -15.25 -2.85
N ASP A 34 -11.60 -15.00 -2.96
CA ASP A 34 -12.59 -16.00 -3.42
C ASP A 34 -12.60 -16.14 -4.95
N ASN A 35 -12.16 -15.10 -5.68
CA ASN A 35 -12.21 -15.10 -7.14
C ASN A 35 -11.00 -15.85 -7.72
N GLU A 36 -11.26 -16.80 -8.62
CA GLU A 36 -10.22 -17.30 -9.52
C GLU A 36 -9.86 -16.22 -10.56
N PRO A 37 -8.58 -16.05 -10.91
CA PRO A 37 -7.43 -16.85 -10.48
C PRO A 37 -6.70 -16.31 -9.23
N TYR A 38 -7.25 -15.30 -8.54
CA TYR A 38 -6.58 -14.59 -7.45
C TYR A 38 -6.55 -15.34 -6.12
N ASN A 39 -7.23 -16.48 -5.99
CA ASN A 39 -7.00 -17.43 -4.89
C ASN A 39 -5.61 -18.08 -4.94
N ASN A 40 -4.92 -18.02 -6.10
CA ASN A 40 -3.57 -18.54 -6.28
C ASN A 40 -2.49 -17.47 -6.00
N LYS A 41 -1.60 -17.72 -5.04
CA LYS A 41 -0.54 -16.79 -4.66
C LYS A 41 0.47 -16.51 -5.78
N ASP A 42 0.73 -17.47 -6.67
CA ASP A 42 1.69 -17.30 -7.77
C ASP A 42 1.16 -16.29 -8.79
N VAL A 43 -0.17 -16.25 -8.98
CA VAL A 43 -0.83 -15.26 -9.83
C VAL A 43 -0.72 -13.87 -9.20
N ARG A 44 -0.93 -13.76 -7.88
CA ARG A 44 -0.76 -12.49 -7.15
C ARG A 44 0.69 -11.99 -7.20
N TRP A 45 1.67 -12.88 -7.03
CA TRP A 45 3.10 -12.57 -7.21
C TRP A 45 3.43 -12.16 -8.65
N ALA A 46 2.87 -12.83 -9.66
CA ALA A 46 3.06 -12.43 -11.06
C ALA A 46 2.57 -11.00 -11.30
N LEU A 47 1.39 -10.64 -10.78
CA LEU A 47 0.87 -9.27 -10.89
C LEU A 47 1.76 -8.26 -10.14
N ALA A 48 2.32 -8.61 -8.98
CA ALA A 48 3.26 -7.77 -8.26
C ALA A 48 4.56 -7.51 -9.05
N LEU A 49 5.14 -8.55 -9.65
CA LEU A 49 6.38 -8.48 -10.43
C LEU A 49 6.23 -7.76 -11.77
N THR A 50 5.00 -7.51 -12.22
CA THR A 50 4.71 -6.70 -13.42
C THR A 50 4.56 -5.20 -13.13
N ILE A 51 4.61 -4.79 -11.87
CA ILE A 51 4.53 -3.38 -11.49
C ILE A 51 5.94 -2.81 -11.42
N ASP A 52 6.23 -1.82 -12.27
CA ASP A 52 7.39 -0.95 -12.09
C ASP A 52 7.06 0.10 -11.03
N ILE A 53 7.46 -0.16 -9.79
CA ILE A 53 7.16 0.73 -8.68
C ILE A 53 7.84 2.09 -8.82
N VAL A 54 9.01 2.18 -9.47
CA VAL A 54 9.71 3.44 -9.66
C VAL A 54 8.90 4.29 -10.64
N ALA A 55 8.44 3.72 -11.75
CA ALA A 55 7.55 4.41 -12.69
C ALA A 55 6.21 4.78 -12.02
N LEU A 56 5.59 3.88 -11.24
CA LEU A 56 4.36 4.16 -10.50
C LEU A 56 4.56 5.37 -9.57
N GLN A 57 5.62 5.36 -8.77
CA GLN A 57 5.92 6.45 -7.84
C GLN A 57 6.21 7.76 -8.55
N THR A 58 7.00 7.74 -9.60
CA THR A 58 7.52 8.96 -10.23
C THR A 58 6.55 9.57 -11.24
N GLU A 59 5.91 8.75 -12.08
CA GLU A 59 5.06 9.21 -13.19
C GLU A 59 3.61 9.44 -12.77
N TYR A 60 3.09 8.62 -11.85
CA TYR A 60 1.69 8.70 -11.41
C TYR A 60 1.55 9.42 -10.07
N ILE A 61 2.42 9.11 -9.11
CA ILE A 61 2.33 9.64 -7.74
C ILE A 61 3.14 10.93 -7.57
N GLY A 62 4.17 11.17 -8.39
CA GLY A 62 4.99 12.37 -8.41
C GLY A 62 6.19 12.35 -7.46
N GLY A 63 6.63 11.17 -7.01
CA GLY A 63 7.80 10.97 -6.14
C GLY A 63 7.61 11.43 -4.70
N VAL A 64 6.37 11.64 -4.27
CA VAL A 64 6.02 12.31 -3.01
C VAL A 64 5.52 11.35 -1.91
N ALA A 65 5.41 10.05 -2.21
CA ALA A 65 5.00 9.03 -1.25
C ALA A 65 6.16 8.08 -0.96
N LYS A 66 6.12 7.47 0.23
CA LYS A 66 7.05 6.39 0.57
C LYS A 66 6.57 5.06 0.00
N VAL A 67 7.50 4.24 -0.44
CA VAL A 67 7.29 2.86 -0.83
C VAL A 67 7.46 1.91 0.39
N SER A 68 6.63 0.87 0.49
CA SER A 68 6.76 -0.25 1.41
C SER A 68 6.30 -1.56 0.75
N PRO A 69 7.05 -2.66 0.85
CA PRO A 69 6.61 -3.99 0.43
C PRO A 69 5.73 -4.68 1.49
N VAL A 70 5.60 -4.05 2.67
CA VAL A 70 4.85 -4.54 3.82
C VAL A 70 3.58 -3.69 3.95
N ALA A 71 2.46 -4.27 4.35
CA ALA A 71 1.22 -3.55 4.68
C ALA A 71 1.32 -2.65 5.95
N ILE A 72 2.54 -2.23 6.30
CA ILE A 72 2.90 -1.25 7.32
C ILE A 72 3.67 -0.11 6.64
N PRO A 73 3.26 1.16 6.82
CA PRO A 73 3.98 2.27 6.22
C PRO A 73 5.29 2.59 6.97
N PRO A 74 6.38 2.95 6.26
CA PRO A 74 7.66 3.42 6.80
C PRO A 74 7.60 4.80 7.48
N THR A 75 6.82 4.90 8.56
CA THR A 75 6.99 5.93 9.57
C THR A 75 8.22 5.59 10.43
N ALA A 76 8.87 6.58 11.04
CA ALA A 76 10.08 6.34 11.83
C ALA A 76 9.89 5.26 12.93
N SER A 77 8.77 5.33 13.66
CA SER A 77 8.43 4.35 14.71
C SER A 77 8.24 2.94 14.14
N LEU A 78 7.48 2.80 13.05
CA LEU A 78 7.17 1.50 12.48
C LEU A 78 8.34 0.88 11.69
N MET A 79 9.24 1.73 11.17
CA MET A 79 10.52 1.26 10.65
C MET A 79 11.34 0.58 11.74
N GLU A 80 11.54 1.25 12.88
CA GLU A 80 12.32 0.71 14.00
C GLU A 80 11.71 -0.60 14.55
N ILE A 81 10.38 -0.65 14.68
CA ILE A 81 9.69 -1.81 15.27
C ILE A 81 9.63 -3.00 14.31
N TYR A 82 9.33 -2.78 13.02
CA TYR A 82 9.01 -3.87 12.08
C TYR A 82 9.86 -3.89 10.81
N LEU A 83 10.03 -2.77 10.12
CA LEU A 83 10.61 -2.81 8.76
C LEU A 83 12.13 -3.01 8.76
N ASP A 84 12.85 -2.33 9.65
CA ASP A 84 14.32 -2.48 9.74
C ASP A 84 14.72 -3.86 10.26
N PRO A 85 14.06 -4.44 11.28
CA PRO A 85 14.32 -5.83 11.69
C PRO A 85 14.01 -6.87 10.59
N MET A 86 13.08 -6.58 9.67
CA MET A 86 12.73 -7.48 8.57
C MET A 86 13.64 -7.33 7.34
N GLU A 87 14.53 -6.33 7.29
CA GLU A 87 15.32 -6.02 6.11
C GLU A 87 16.21 -7.20 5.65
N GLU A 88 16.87 -7.89 6.59
CA GLU A 88 17.68 -9.08 6.28
C GLU A 88 16.80 -10.20 5.70
N TRP A 89 15.65 -10.46 6.32
CA TRP A 89 14.70 -11.47 5.82
C TRP A 89 14.17 -11.12 4.43
N LEU A 90 13.85 -9.85 4.16
CA LEU A 90 13.40 -9.40 2.83
C LEU A 90 14.46 -9.62 1.75
N GLN A 91 15.74 -9.39 2.07
CA GLN A 91 16.85 -9.63 1.14
C GLN A 91 17.10 -11.13 0.89
N GLU A 92 16.80 -11.98 1.88
CA GLU A 92 16.93 -13.43 1.78
C GLU A 92 15.69 -14.13 1.18
N LEU A 93 14.52 -13.47 1.20
CA LEU A 93 13.25 -13.99 0.70
C LEU A 93 13.42 -14.56 -0.72
N THR A 94 12.94 -15.78 -0.91
CA THR A 94 12.83 -16.41 -2.22
C THR A 94 11.40 -16.88 -2.45
N ILE A 95 10.90 -16.69 -3.67
CA ILE A 95 9.70 -17.35 -4.17
C ILE A 95 10.08 -18.45 -5.15
N ASP A 96 9.27 -19.49 -5.24
CA ASP A 96 9.44 -20.58 -6.21
C ASP A 96 8.85 -20.16 -7.56
N VAL A 97 9.68 -20.09 -8.59
CA VAL A 97 9.27 -19.79 -9.96
C VAL A 97 9.57 -21.01 -10.82
N ALA A 98 8.52 -21.82 -11.05
CA ALA A 98 8.60 -23.03 -11.86
C ALA A 98 9.69 -24.03 -11.42
N GLY A 99 9.91 -24.16 -10.11
CA GLY A 99 10.88 -25.07 -9.48
C GLY A 99 12.24 -24.42 -9.17
N GLU A 100 12.44 -23.15 -9.53
CA GLU A 100 13.69 -22.42 -9.31
C GLU A 100 13.48 -21.25 -8.34
N PRO A 101 14.38 -21.03 -7.36
CA PRO A 101 14.25 -19.93 -6.42
C PRO A 101 14.54 -18.58 -7.09
N PHE A 102 13.67 -17.59 -6.87
CA PHE A 102 13.85 -16.21 -7.30
C PHE A 102 13.79 -15.27 -6.10
N GLN A 103 14.76 -14.36 -5.98
CA GLN A 103 14.77 -13.32 -4.95
C GLN A 103 14.04 -12.07 -5.45
N PRO A 104 12.80 -11.79 -4.99
CA PRO A 104 11.98 -10.74 -5.57
C PRO A 104 12.31 -9.34 -5.03
N TYR A 105 12.95 -9.21 -3.87
CA TYR A 105 13.17 -7.91 -3.24
C TYR A 105 14.36 -7.15 -3.85
N ASP A 106 14.19 -5.84 -4.00
CA ASP A 106 15.17 -4.85 -4.43
C ASP A 106 15.26 -3.73 -3.37
N PRO A 107 16.33 -3.71 -2.56
CA PRO A 107 16.54 -2.67 -1.55
C PRO A 107 16.93 -1.31 -2.15
N THR A 108 17.24 -1.23 -3.44
CA THR A 108 17.76 -0.01 -4.11
C THR A 108 16.68 0.90 -4.66
N ILE A 109 15.40 0.51 -4.57
CA ILE A 109 14.27 1.28 -5.10
C ILE A 109 14.23 2.73 -4.58
N PRO A 110 14.46 3.02 -3.29
CA PRO A 110 14.57 4.40 -2.81
C PRO A 110 15.66 5.20 -3.52
N ASP A 111 16.81 4.61 -3.79
CA ASP A 111 17.93 5.27 -4.49
C ASP A 111 17.55 5.61 -5.94
N GLN A 112 16.79 4.74 -6.60
CA GLN A 112 16.30 4.98 -7.96
C GLN A 112 15.30 6.15 -8.00
N ILE A 113 14.41 6.25 -7.01
CA ILE A 113 13.47 7.38 -6.87
C ILE A 113 14.24 8.67 -6.55
N ALA A 114 15.27 8.61 -5.69
CA ALA A 114 16.14 9.75 -5.40
C ALA A 114 16.86 10.26 -6.64
N ALA A 115 17.45 9.36 -7.43
CA ALA A 115 18.12 9.71 -8.68
C ALA A 115 17.15 10.36 -9.69
N TRP A 116 15.90 9.88 -9.77
CA TRP A 116 14.86 10.55 -10.55
C TRP A 116 14.59 11.96 -10.02
N ALA A 117 14.41 12.14 -8.70
CA ALA A 117 14.10 13.42 -8.10
C ALA A 117 15.21 14.46 -8.34
N GLU A 118 16.48 14.06 -8.17
CA GLU A 118 17.65 14.88 -8.49
C GLU A 118 17.72 15.25 -9.97
N ALA A 119 17.39 14.32 -10.87
CA ALA A 119 17.31 14.60 -12.31
C ALA A 119 16.18 15.58 -12.69
N GLN A 120 15.11 15.65 -11.89
CA GLN A 120 14.08 16.69 -12.00
C GLN A 120 14.51 18.04 -11.41
N GLY A 121 15.67 18.10 -10.75
CA GLY A 121 16.19 19.30 -10.10
C GLY A 121 15.71 19.50 -8.66
N TYR A 122 15.16 18.46 -8.03
CA TYR A 122 14.82 18.49 -6.61
C TYR A 122 16.04 18.18 -5.74
N GLU A 123 16.08 18.75 -4.54
CA GLU A 123 17.00 18.35 -3.48
C GLU A 123 16.32 17.27 -2.64
N VAL A 124 17.00 16.14 -2.43
CA VAL A 124 16.49 15.03 -1.60
C VAL A 124 16.88 15.29 -0.14
N PRO A 125 15.91 15.46 0.77
CA PRO A 125 16.20 15.85 2.16
C PRO A 125 16.59 14.62 3.01
N GLY A 126 17.85 14.18 2.91
CA GLY A 126 18.41 13.09 3.71
C GLY A 126 18.66 11.82 2.92
N GLU A 127 18.77 10.68 3.62
CA GLU A 127 19.02 9.39 2.99
C GLU A 127 17.79 8.92 2.20
N PRO A 128 17.95 8.36 0.98
CA PRO A 128 16.83 7.92 0.15
C PRO A 128 15.84 7.00 0.87
N ARG A 129 16.33 6.08 1.71
CA ARG A 129 15.48 5.18 2.49
C ARG A 129 14.55 5.92 3.46
N ASP A 130 15.04 6.96 4.12
CA ASP A 130 14.23 7.74 5.07
C ASP A 130 13.19 8.59 4.35
N VAL A 131 13.51 9.09 3.15
CA VAL A 131 12.65 9.97 2.34
C VAL A 131 11.61 9.20 1.56
N PHE A 132 12.02 8.13 0.86
CA PHE A 132 11.21 7.40 -0.10
C PHE A 132 10.77 6.02 0.40
N GLY A 133 11.16 5.59 1.60
CA GLY A 133 10.72 4.32 2.19
C GLY A 133 11.73 3.18 2.04
N THR A 134 11.27 1.94 2.18
CA THR A 134 12.16 0.76 2.11
C THR A 134 12.35 0.29 0.67
N GLY A 135 12.92 -0.89 0.44
CA GLY A 135 12.94 -1.49 -0.89
C GLY A 135 11.55 -1.88 -1.40
N TRP A 136 11.52 -2.53 -2.55
CA TRP A 136 10.29 -3.09 -3.13
C TRP A 136 10.52 -4.43 -3.81
N TRP A 137 9.48 -5.02 -4.37
CA TRP A 137 9.57 -6.05 -5.40
C TRP A 137 10.24 -5.54 -6.69
N LYS A 138 11.07 -6.38 -7.30
CA LYS A 138 11.68 -6.13 -8.60
C LYS A 138 10.60 -6.07 -9.68
N TYR A 139 10.77 -5.15 -10.63
CA TYR A 139 10.09 -5.25 -11.92
C TYR A 139 10.72 -6.40 -12.73
N ALA A 140 9.99 -7.51 -12.85
CA ALA A 140 10.46 -8.75 -13.46
C ALA A 140 9.35 -9.42 -14.30
N PRO A 141 8.89 -8.81 -15.41
CA PRO A 141 7.82 -9.34 -16.23
C PRO A 141 8.13 -10.72 -16.83
N ASP A 142 9.40 -11.03 -17.13
CA ASP A 142 9.80 -12.36 -17.61
C ASP A 142 9.57 -13.44 -16.53
N THR A 143 9.84 -13.12 -15.26
CA THR A 143 9.58 -14.00 -14.11
C THR A 143 8.07 -14.15 -13.88
N ALA A 144 7.32 -13.06 -14.01
CA ALA A 144 5.86 -13.09 -13.94
C ALA A 144 5.25 -13.99 -15.03
N GLU A 145 5.78 -13.93 -16.26
CA GLU A 145 5.37 -14.81 -17.35
C GLU A 145 5.63 -16.28 -17.03
N GLN A 146 6.79 -16.62 -16.45
CA GLN A 146 7.09 -17.99 -16.02
C GLN A 146 6.11 -18.49 -14.95
N LEU A 147 5.76 -17.66 -13.96
CA LEU A 147 4.76 -18.00 -12.94
C LEU A 147 3.39 -18.29 -13.56
N LEU A 148 2.93 -17.44 -14.48
CA LEU A 148 1.64 -17.62 -15.15
C LEU A 148 1.62 -18.89 -16.03
N LEU A 149 2.66 -19.13 -16.83
CA LEU A 149 2.78 -20.33 -17.65
C LEU A 149 2.81 -21.61 -16.81
N ALA A 150 3.54 -21.60 -15.68
CA ALA A 150 3.57 -22.73 -14.75
C ALA A 150 2.19 -23.02 -14.12
N ASN A 151 1.36 -21.99 -14.00
CA ASN A 151 -0.02 -22.07 -13.49
C ASN A 151 -1.08 -22.26 -14.58
N GLY A 152 -0.67 -22.65 -15.80
CA GLY A 152 -1.58 -23.08 -16.87
C GLY A 152 -2.18 -21.94 -17.69
N PHE A 153 -1.76 -20.69 -17.48
CA PHE A 153 -2.11 -19.59 -18.37
C PHE A 153 -1.41 -19.77 -19.71
N SER A 154 -1.96 -19.13 -20.74
CA SER A 154 -1.37 -19.10 -22.07
C SER A 154 -1.61 -17.76 -22.74
N ARG A 155 -0.93 -17.46 -23.84
CA ARG A 155 -1.21 -16.28 -24.66
C ARG A 155 -1.96 -16.67 -25.92
N ASP A 156 -2.87 -15.81 -26.38
CA ASP A 156 -3.51 -15.95 -27.68
C ASP A 156 -2.59 -15.48 -28.83
N GLY A 157 -3.10 -15.53 -30.07
CA GLY A 157 -2.33 -15.11 -31.26
C GLY A 157 -2.02 -13.61 -31.32
N SER A 158 -2.62 -12.78 -30.47
CA SER A 158 -2.34 -11.35 -30.33
C SER A 158 -1.34 -11.04 -29.20
N GLY A 159 -0.99 -12.05 -28.39
CA GLY A 159 -0.15 -11.88 -27.20
C GLY A 159 -0.94 -11.60 -25.92
N ALA A 160 -2.27 -11.56 -25.97
CA ALA A 160 -3.10 -11.34 -24.79
C ALA A 160 -3.18 -12.61 -23.93
N TRP A 161 -3.22 -12.46 -22.61
CA TRP A 161 -3.31 -13.58 -21.68
C TRP A 161 -4.69 -14.24 -21.69
N LEU A 162 -4.68 -15.56 -21.64
CA LEU A 162 -5.81 -16.46 -21.44
C LEU A 162 -5.67 -17.14 -20.08
N LEU A 163 -6.78 -17.25 -19.38
CA LEU A 163 -6.92 -18.06 -18.17
C LEU A 163 -6.63 -19.54 -18.47
N PRO A 164 -6.38 -20.38 -17.45
CA PRO A 164 -6.26 -21.83 -17.63
C PRO A 164 -7.50 -22.49 -18.27
N SER A 165 -8.67 -21.85 -18.17
CA SER A 165 -9.89 -22.27 -18.86
C SER A 165 -9.83 -22.09 -20.39
N GLY A 166 -8.90 -21.26 -20.88
CA GLY A 166 -8.80 -20.82 -22.28
C GLY A 166 -9.55 -19.53 -22.58
N ASP A 167 -10.28 -18.96 -21.61
CA ASP A 167 -10.99 -17.68 -21.78
C ASP A 167 -10.02 -16.49 -21.68
N PRO A 168 -10.28 -15.36 -22.36
CA PRO A 168 -9.50 -14.14 -22.19
C PRO A 168 -9.46 -13.69 -20.73
N TRP A 169 -8.26 -13.36 -20.23
CA TRP A 169 -8.13 -12.85 -18.88
C TRP A 169 -8.47 -11.35 -18.84
N VAL A 170 -9.57 -11.04 -18.16
CA VAL A 170 -10.03 -9.68 -17.87
C VAL A 170 -10.03 -9.47 -16.36
N ILE A 171 -9.37 -8.41 -15.90
CA ILE A 171 -9.37 -7.99 -14.48
C ILE A 171 -10.41 -6.89 -14.28
N THR A 172 -11.34 -7.09 -13.35
CA THR A 172 -12.24 -6.03 -12.86
C THR A 172 -11.57 -5.26 -11.73
N LEU A 173 -10.93 -4.13 -12.05
CA LEU A 173 -10.24 -3.27 -11.08
C LEU A 173 -11.15 -2.11 -10.68
N ILE A 174 -11.54 -2.01 -9.40
CA ILE A 174 -12.39 -0.93 -8.90
C ILE A 174 -11.58 0.08 -8.08
N SER A 175 -11.78 1.37 -8.36
CA SER A 175 -11.10 2.43 -7.61
C SER A 175 -11.95 3.70 -7.50
N PRO A 176 -11.94 4.40 -6.34
CA PRO A 176 -12.73 5.60 -6.13
C PRO A 176 -11.99 6.88 -6.58
N PRO A 177 -12.48 7.63 -7.61
CA PRO A 177 -11.77 8.80 -8.14
C PRO A 177 -11.70 10.01 -7.19
N ASP A 178 -12.55 10.07 -6.15
CA ASP A 178 -12.45 11.10 -5.10
C ASP A 178 -11.14 10.99 -4.30
N GLU A 179 -10.45 9.86 -4.40
CA GLU A 179 -9.20 9.59 -3.73
C GLU A 179 -8.05 9.44 -4.72
N ASN A 180 -7.45 10.59 -5.04
CA ASN A 180 -6.48 10.74 -6.11
C ASN A 180 -5.30 9.73 -6.05
N ASP A 181 -4.75 9.47 -4.87
CA ASP A 181 -3.63 8.52 -4.73
C ASP A 181 -4.05 7.08 -5.06
N ALA A 182 -5.24 6.65 -4.61
CA ALA A 182 -5.78 5.32 -4.93
C ALA A 182 -6.09 5.18 -6.42
N PHE A 183 -6.72 6.21 -7.00
CA PHE A 183 -7.07 6.19 -8.42
C PHE A 183 -5.84 6.25 -9.33
N ARG A 184 -4.81 7.05 -9.00
CA ARG A 184 -3.54 7.09 -9.74
C ARG A 184 -2.80 5.76 -9.70
N MET A 185 -2.75 5.11 -8.53
CA MET A 185 -2.21 3.76 -8.39
C MET A 185 -2.98 2.74 -9.23
N ALA A 186 -4.32 2.84 -9.26
CA ALA A 186 -5.15 1.98 -10.10
C ALA A 186 -4.87 2.17 -11.59
N ASN A 187 -4.69 3.41 -12.05
CA ASN A 187 -4.31 3.71 -13.45
C ASN A 187 -2.92 3.14 -13.78
N ALA A 188 -1.93 3.32 -12.89
CA ALA A 188 -0.59 2.76 -13.09
C ALA A 188 -0.62 1.24 -13.22
N ALA A 189 -1.32 0.55 -12.30
CA ALA A 189 -1.47 -0.90 -12.35
C ALA A 189 -2.21 -1.35 -13.62
N ALA A 190 -3.28 -0.65 -14.01
CA ALA A 190 -4.02 -0.96 -15.23
C ALA A 190 -3.16 -0.81 -16.49
N ASP A 191 -2.37 0.25 -16.60
CA ASP A 191 -1.47 0.50 -17.73
C ASP A 191 -0.37 -0.58 -17.79
N MET A 192 0.28 -0.88 -16.68
CA MET A 192 1.37 -1.88 -16.60
C MET A 192 0.88 -3.31 -16.86
N TRP A 193 -0.28 -3.68 -16.32
CA TRP A 193 -0.89 -4.99 -16.61
C TRP A 193 -1.39 -5.09 -18.05
N THR A 194 -1.89 -4.00 -18.62
CA THR A 194 -2.25 -3.93 -20.04
C THR A 194 -1.04 -4.09 -20.94
N GLU A 195 0.07 -3.42 -20.62
CA GLU A 195 1.35 -3.59 -21.34
C GLU A 195 1.87 -5.02 -21.25
N PHE A 196 1.66 -5.69 -20.11
CA PHE A 196 1.99 -7.10 -19.93
C PHE A 196 1.05 -8.07 -20.68
N GLY A 197 -0.03 -7.57 -21.28
CA GLY A 197 -0.98 -8.30 -22.12
C GLY A 197 -2.25 -8.79 -21.40
N ILE A 198 -2.55 -8.26 -20.21
CA ILE A 198 -3.79 -8.57 -19.47
C ILE A 198 -4.82 -7.48 -19.76
N THR A 199 -6.06 -7.86 -20.07
CA THR A 199 -7.11 -6.84 -20.23
C THR A 199 -7.57 -6.36 -18.85
N VAL A 200 -7.59 -5.04 -18.63
CA VAL A 200 -8.06 -4.46 -17.36
C VAL A 200 -9.28 -3.58 -17.59
N ASP A 201 -10.39 -3.91 -16.93
CA ASP A 201 -11.58 -3.06 -16.81
C ASP A 201 -11.47 -2.21 -15.54
N LEU A 202 -10.83 -1.04 -15.65
CA LEU A 202 -10.70 -0.08 -14.57
C LEU A 202 -11.99 0.74 -14.40
N GLN A 203 -12.69 0.53 -13.29
CA GLN A 203 -13.95 1.20 -12.96
C GLN A 203 -13.72 2.30 -11.91
N GLY A 204 -13.86 3.55 -12.34
CA GLY A 204 -13.86 4.74 -11.48
C GLY A 204 -15.21 4.95 -10.79
N LEU A 205 -15.43 4.27 -9.66
CA LEU A 205 -16.71 4.24 -8.97
C LEU A 205 -16.84 5.36 -7.94
N GLU A 206 -18.04 5.94 -7.78
CA GLU A 206 -18.32 6.84 -6.65
C GLU A 206 -18.16 6.08 -5.32
N ARG A 207 -17.66 6.75 -4.27
CA ARG A 207 -17.29 6.16 -2.98
C ARG A 207 -18.31 5.18 -2.43
N SER A 208 -19.59 5.53 -2.42
CA SER A 208 -20.63 4.65 -1.85
C SER A 208 -20.85 3.37 -2.67
N VAL A 209 -20.72 3.46 -4.00
CA VAL A 209 -20.81 2.31 -4.91
C VAL A 209 -19.57 1.44 -4.78
N TRP A 210 -18.38 2.05 -4.75
CA TRP A 210 -17.12 1.34 -4.53
C TRP A 210 -17.15 0.54 -3.21
N SER A 211 -17.51 1.19 -2.10
CA SER A 211 -17.61 0.51 -0.80
C SER A 211 -18.69 -0.57 -0.80
N GLN A 212 -19.85 -0.35 -1.43
CA GLN A 212 -20.88 -1.39 -1.53
C GLN A 212 -20.34 -2.62 -2.27
N ASN A 213 -19.65 -2.44 -3.39
CA ASN A 213 -19.05 -3.54 -4.15
C ASN A 213 -18.01 -4.29 -3.33
N GLU A 214 -17.18 -3.59 -2.54
CA GLU A 214 -16.26 -4.25 -1.62
C GLU A 214 -16.98 -5.07 -0.54
N PHE A 215 -18.01 -4.49 0.09
CA PHE A 215 -18.76 -5.18 1.14
C PHE A 215 -19.44 -6.43 0.65
N VAL A 216 -19.88 -6.49 -0.62
CA VAL A 216 -20.50 -7.69 -1.21
C VAL A 216 -19.54 -8.56 -2.03
N GLY A 217 -18.28 -8.17 -2.18
CA GLY A 217 -17.28 -8.95 -2.92
C GLY A 217 -17.47 -8.95 -4.44
N GLN A 218 -17.95 -7.82 -5.00
CA GLN A 218 -18.19 -7.63 -6.44
C GLN A 218 -17.03 -6.87 -7.10
N TYR A 219 -15.85 -7.48 -7.09
CA TYR A 219 -14.62 -6.97 -7.70
C TYR A 219 -13.59 -8.09 -7.79
N ASP A 220 -12.59 -7.93 -8.66
CA ASP A 220 -11.40 -8.78 -8.66
C ASP A 220 -10.29 -8.16 -7.83
N ILE A 221 -10.03 -6.86 -8.09
CA ILE A 221 -9.05 -6.07 -7.37
C ILE A 221 -9.68 -4.73 -6.98
N SER A 222 -9.50 -4.30 -5.73
CA SER A 222 -9.88 -2.98 -5.26
C SER A 222 -8.66 -2.18 -4.78
N THR A 223 -8.83 -0.88 -4.56
CA THR A 223 -7.75 0.00 -4.09
C THR A 223 -8.02 0.61 -2.70
N PRO A 224 -8.15 -0.19 -1.64
CA PRO A 224 -8.43 0.32 -0.31
C PRO A 224 -7.17 0.94 0.30
N TRP A 225 -7.36 1.58 1.45
CA TRP A 225 -6.28 1.77 2.39
C TRP A 225 -6.42 0.82 3.56
N THR A 226 -5.30 0.38 4.10
CA THR A 226 -5.24 -0.48 5.26
C THR A 226 -4.25 0.08 6.27
N SER A 227 -4.56 -0.07 7.54
CA SER A 227 -3.63 0.11 8.65
C SER A 227 -3.43 -1.27 9.25
N PHE A 228 -2.20 -1.76 9.33
CA PHE A 228 -1.93 -3.03 10.02
C PHE A 228 -1.37 -2.81 11.42
N ALA A 229 -0.89 -1.61 11.74
CA ALA A 229 -0.39 -1.25 13.05
C ALA A 229 -0.73 0.20 13.41
N LEU A 230 -1.03 0.42 14.68
CA LEU A 230 -1.02 1.75 15.28
C LEU A 230 0.40 2.31 15.30
N ALA A 231 0.56 3.62 15.51
CA ALA A 231 1.89 4.24 15.62
C ALA A 231 2.77 3.65 16.76
N SER A 232 2.14 3.04 17.77
CA SER A 232 2.80 2.31 18.85
C SER A 232 3.34 0.94 18.44
N GLY A 233 2.98 0.44 17.26
CA GLY A 233 3.28 -0.91 16.79
C GLY A 233 2.18 -1.94 17.10
N ASP A 234 1.17 -1.60 17.92
CA ASP A 234 0.06 -2.52 18.19
C ASP A 234 -0.71 -2.83 16.91
N SER A 235 -0.74 -4.10 16.51
CA SER A 235 -1.38 -4.53 15.27
C SER A 235 -2.74 -5.17 15.49
N TRP A 236 -2.97 -5.82 16.63
CA TRP A 236 -4.18 -6.61 16.86
C TRP A 236 -5.45 -5.78 16.73
N SER A 237 -5.43 -4.55 17.25
CA SER A 237 -6.57 -3.63 17.19
C SER A 237 -6.94 -3.21 15.75
N GLU A 238 -6.00 -3.28 14.81
CA GLU A 238 -6.20 -2.95 13.41
C GLU A 238 -6.60 -4.18 12.58
N ILE A 239 -5.99 -5.34 12.84
CA ILE A 239 -6.13 -6.53 11.97
C ILE A 239 -7.10 -7.60 12.47
N ARG A 240 -7.61 -7.53 13.72
CA ARG A 240 -8.51 -8.57 14.27
C ARG A 240 -9.71 -8.90 13.39
N GLY A 241 -10.18 -7.92 12.59
CA GLY A 241 -11.30 -8.08 11.68
C GLY A 241 -11.03 -9.00 10.48
N LEU A 242 -9.78 -9.43 10.30
CA LEU A 242 -9.33 -10.39 9.28
C LEU A 242 -9.41 -11.85 9.78
N HIS A 243 -9.76 -12.09 11.05
CA HIS A 243 -9.92 -13.44 11.58
C HIS A 243 -10.92 -14.26 10.74
N PRO A 244 -10.64 -15.53 10.39
CA PRO A 244 -11.48 -16.34 9.51
C PRO A 244 -12.92 -16.55 10.04
N ASP A 245 -13.16 -16.39 11.33
CA ASP A 245 -14.54 -16.40 11.89
C ASP A 245 -15.44 -15.28 11.32
N PHE A 246 -14.85 -14.19 10.80
CA PHE A 246 -15.56 -13.09 10.16
C PHE A 246 -15.71 -13.27 8.65
N TYR A 247 -15.19 -14.37 8.08
CA TYR A 247 -15.33 -14.67 6.67
C TYR A 247 -16.81 -14.83 6.29
N ILE A 248 -17.13 -14.25 5.13
CA ILE A 248 -18.39 -14.46 4.43
C ILE A 248 -18.07 -14.64 2.94
N PRO A 249 -18.83 -15.45 2.19
CA PRO A 249 -18.58 -15.62 0.76
C PRO A 249 -19.05 -14.41 -0.06
N ASN A 250 -18.55 -14.30 -1.29
CA ASN A 250 -19.07 -13.35 -2.29
C ASN A 250 -20.59 -13.38 -2.42
N GLY A 251 -21.19 -12.20 -2.58
CA GLY A 251 -22.64 -11.98 -2.64
C GLY A 251 -23.33 -11.75 -1.29
N GLN A 252 -22.64 -11.98 -0.16
CA GLN A 252 -23.10 -11.57 1.18
C GLN A 252 -22.44 -10.25 1.58
N ASP A 253 -23.12 -9.47 2.42
CA ASP A 253 -22.65 -8.16 2.88
C ASP A 253 -21.80 -8.29 4.16
N SER A 254 -20.54 -7.86 4.11
CA SER A 254 -19.58 -8.08 5.21
C SER A 254 -19.82 -7.20 6.42
N ARG A 255 -20.64 -6.15 6.32
CA ARG A 255 -20.89 -5.23 7.45
C ARG A 255 -21.56 -5.93 8.63
N ASP A 256 -22.33 -6.98 8.37
CA ASP A 256 -23.03 -7.75 9.40
C ASP A 256 -22.14 -8.82 10.06
N SER A 257 -20.94 -9.12 9.51
CA SER A 257 -20.05 -10.14 10.09
C SER A 257 -19.35 -9.66 11.37
N GLY A 258 -19.26 -8.34 11.58
CA GLY A 258 -18.51 -7.74 12.69
C GLY A 258 -17.01 -7.66 12.46
N GLY A 259 -16.51 -8.13 11.31
CA GLY A 259 -15.12 -8.00 10.87
C GLY A 259 -14.92 -6.99 9.73
N GLY A 260 -13.66 -6.83 9.32
CA GLY A 260 -13.22 -5.91 8.26
C GLY A 260 -12.78 -6.62 6.97
N ASN A 261 -13.03 -7.93 6.87
CA ASN A 261 -12.55 -8.80 5.80
C ASN A 261 -13.31 -8.61 4.47
N THR A 262 -13.05 -7.50 3.77
CA THR A 262 -13.62 -7.26 2.43
C THR A 262 -12.96 -8.11 1.34
N GLN A 263 -11.71 -8.57 1.56
CA GLN A 263 -10.92 -9.38 0.63
C GLN A 263 -11.31 -10.86 0.54
N ARG A 264 -12.24 -11.32 1.39
CA ARG A 264 -12.66 -12.74 1.47
C ARG A 264 -11.54 -13.68 1.88
N LEU A 265 -10.61 -13.17 2.68
CA LEU A 265 -9.54 -13.97 3.26
C LEU A 265 -10.13 -15.04 4.18
N ASN A 266 -9.82 -16.31 3.91
CA ASN A 266 -10.24 -17.42 4.76
C ASN A 266 -9.06 -18.34 5.01
N ASP A 267 -8.17 -17.89 5.90
CA ASP A 267 -6.94 -18.60 6.23
C ASP A 267 -6.87 -18.83 7.75
N ALA A 268 -6.77 -20.10 8.15
CA ALA A 268 -6.65 -20.50 9.54
C ALA A 268 -5.35 -20.00 10.18
N GLN A 269 -4.24 -19.93 9.43
CA GLN A 269 -2.95 -19.46 9.94
C GLN A 269 -3.03 -17.98 10.34
N ILE A 270 -3.79 -17.18 9.60
CA ILE A 270 -4.08 -15.78 9.94
C ILE A 270 -4.87 -15.70 11.26
N GLY A 271 -5.85 -16.59 11.45
CA GLY A 271 -6.58 -16.71 12.71
C GLY A 271 -5.66 -17.03 13.89
N GLU A 272 -4.76 -17.99 13.74
CA GLU A 272 -3.80 -18.38 14.77
C GLU A 272 -2.89 -17.22 15.22
N TYR A 273 -2.39 -16.41 14.27
CA TYR A 273 -1.61 -15.21 14.60
C TYR A 273 -2.44 -14.18 15.38
N ILE A 274 -3.67 -13.92 14.95
CA ILE A 274 -4.57 -12.96 15.59
C ILE A 274 -4.92 -13.39 17.02
N ASP A 275 -5.20 -14.68 17.23
CA ASP A 275 -5.47 -15.25 18.56
C ASP A 275 -4.26 -15.19 19.48
N ALA A 276 -3.05 -15.43 18.94
CA ALA A 276 -1.81 -15.32 19.70
C ALA A 276 -1.54 -13.89 20.17
N MET A 277 -1.75 -12.88 19.30
CA MET A 277 -1.64 -11.47 19.67
C MET A 277 -2.66 -11.07 20.75
N ALA A 278 -3.90 -11.58 20.69
CA ALA A 278 -4.98 -11.25 21.62
C ALA A 278 -4.66 -11.59 23.09
N ALA A 279 -3.76 -12.54 23.32
CA ALA A 279 -3.36 -13.00 24.65
C ALA A 279 -2.23 -12.16 25.29
N LEU A 280 -1.63 -11.23 24.54
CA LEU A 280 -0.43 -10.51 24.95
C LEU A 280 -0.70 -9.01 25.13
N ASN A 281 0.16 -8.34 25.90
CA ASN A 281 0.17 -6.88 25.90
C ASN A 281 0.79 -6.39 24.58
N PRO A 282 0.32 -5.26 24.02
CA PRO A 282 0.86 -4.75 22.76
C PRO A 282 2.38 -4.51 22.76
N ASP A 283 2.92 -4.04 23.90
CA ASP A 283 4.33 -3.71 24.07
C ASP A 283 5.21 -4.94 24.45
N ASP A 284 4.63 -6.15 24.50
CA ASP A 284 5.39 -7.37 24.79
C ASP A 284 6.29 -7.72 23.58
N PRO A 285 7.61 -7.95 23.76
CA PRO A 285 8.48 -8.38 22.68
C PRO A 285 7.99 -9.64 21.95
N GLU A 286 7.28 -10.54 22.65
CA GLU A 286 6.67 -11.72 22.02
C GLU A 286 5.55 -11.32 21.05
N ASN A 287 4.76 -10.29 21.38
CA ASN A 287 3.72 -9.77 20.49
C ASN A 287 4.32 -9.16 19.22
N VAL A 288 5.40 -8.38 19.34
CA VAL A 288 6.14 -7.81 18.19
C VAL A 288 6.67 -8.92 17.27
N ALA A 289 7.19 -10.01 17.85
CA ALA A 289 7.65 -11.16 17.07
C ALA A 289 6.48 -11.86 16.33
N ILE A 290 5.32 -12.04 16.97
CA ILE A 290 4.13 -12.62 16.33
C ILE A 290 3.65 -11.75 15.17
N VAL A 291 3.60 -10.43 15.36
CA VAL A 291 3.26 -9.48 14.27
C VAL A 291 4.25 -9.60 13.13
N THR A 292 5.55 -9.69 13.43
CA THR A 292 6.58 -9.85 12.40
C THR A 292 6.36 -11.12 11.57
N GLU A 293 6.08 -12.25 12.21
CA GLU A 293 5.78 -13.51 11.50
C GLU A 293 4.48 -13.45 10.70
N PHE A 294 3.44 -12.79 11.23
CA PHE A 294 2.21 -12.50 10.49
C PHE A 294 2.49 -11.71 9.20
N LEU A 295 3.32 -10.66 9.27
CA LEU A 295 3.67 -9.83 8.11
C LEU A 295 4.47 -10.60 7.08
N LYS A 296 5.43 -11.43 7.51
CA LYS A 296 6.18 -12.32 6.62
C LYS A 296 5.26 -13.29 5.89
N TYR A 297 4.35 -13.93 6.63
CA TYR A 297 3.38 -14.85 6.05
C TYR A 297 2.42 -14.15 5.08
N TRP A 298 2.01 -12.92 5.38
CA TRP A 298 1.20 -12.09 4.49
C TRP A 298 1.92 -11.81 3.16
N ILE A 299 3.21 -11.47 3.24
CA ILE A 299 4.09 -11.20 2.09
C ILE A 299 4.31 -12.46 1.25
N GLU A 300 4.66 -13.59 1.88
CA GLU A 300 4.90 -14.86 1.18
C GLU A 300 3.66 -15.31 0.38
N ASN A 301 2.47 -14.97 0.88
CA ASN A 301 1.21 -15.23 0.21
C ASN A 301 0.75 -14.10 -0.71
N MET A 302 1.40 -12.94 -0.73
CA MET A 302 1.01 -11.77 -1.54
C MET A 302 -0.50 -11.48 -1.44
N TYR A 303 -1.04 -11.41 -0.21
CA TYR A 303 -2.49 -11.23 0.00
C TYR A 303 -3.02 -9.89 -0.51
N ASP A 304 -2.15 -8.89 -0.59
CA ASP A 304 -2.32 -7.65 -1.35
C ASP A 304 -0.97 -7.19 -1.88
N ILE A 305 -1.00 -6.28 -2.85
CA ILE A 305 0.20 -5.53 -3.26
C ILE A 305 0.11 -4.17 -2.59
N THR A 306 0.78 -4.01 -1.45
CA THR A 306 1.01 -2.68 -0.87
C THR A 306 1.82 -1.88 -1.85
N ALA A 307 1.36 -0.70 -2.30
CA ALA A 307 1.96 0.15 -3.36
C ALA A 307 2.61 1.43 -2.83
N ILE A 308 1.94 2.17 -1.94
CA ILE A 308 2.47 3.42 -1.41
C ILE A 308 1.96 3.64 0.02
N SER A 309 2.77 4.28 0.84
CA SER A 309 2.34 4.79 2.15
C SER A 309 1.36 5.93 1.98
N PHE A 310 0.47 6.12 2.96
CA PHE A 310 -0.30 7.35 3.01
C PHE A 310 0.63 8.54 3.21
N LYS A 311 0.45 9.53 2.34
CA LYS A 311 0.93 10.88 2.53
C LYS A 311 -0.25 11.83 2.65
N LYS A 312 -0.04 12.99 3.28
CA LYS A 312 -1.04 14.07 3.29
C LYS A 312 -0.42 15.39 2.88
N PHE A 313 -0.98 15.99 1.84
CA PHE A 313 -0.76 17.40 1.56
C PHE A 313 -1.57 18.21 2.56
N VAL A 314 -0.86 18.84 3.50
CA VAL A 314 -1.44 19.80 4.43
C VAL A 314 -0.83 21.14 4.09
N THR A 315 -1.68 22.09 3.70
CA THR A 315 -1.27 23.44 3.33
C THR A 315 -1.99 24.43 4.22
N TRP A 316 -1.26 25.39 4.77
CA TRP A 316 -1.81 26.49 5.55
C TRP A 316 -1.33 27.82 5.00
N ASP A 317 -2.20 28.82 5.11
CA ASP A 317 -1.89 30.22 4.83
C ASP A 317 -1.68 30.95 6.16
N SER A 318 -0.45 31.44 6.37
CA SER A 318 -0.07 32.18 7.56
C SER A 318 -0.54 33.63 7.60
N ARG A 319 -1.38 34.05 6.65
CA ARG A 319 -1.91 35.42 6.55
C ARG A 319 -2.63 35.93 7.79
N TYR A 320 -3.38 35.07 8.48
CA TYR A 320 -4.21 35.45 9.64
C TYR A 320 -3.84 34.71 10.93
N TRP A 321 -3.18 33.56 10.80
CA TRP A 321 -2.82 32.70 11.92
C TRP A 321 -1.40 32.20 11.73
N VAL A 322 -0.62 32.13 12.80
CA VAL A 322 0.74 31.58 12.81
C VAL A 322 0.86 30.46 13.84
N GLY A 323 1.96 29.72 13.80
CA GLY A 323 2.21 28.59 14.72
C GLY A 323 1.64 27.25 14.27
N PHE A 324 1.30 27.11 12.98
CA PHE A 324 0.95 25.80 12.41
C PHE A 324 2.12 24.82 12.57
N PRO A 325 1.85 23.54 12.88
CA PRO A 325 2.90 22.53 13.00
C PRO A 325 3.56 22.32 11.64
N THR A 326 4.88 22.22 11.65
CA THR A 326 5.70 22.11 10.43
C THR A 326 6.72 20.98 10.58
N ALA A 327 7.41 20.62 9.51
CA ALA A 327 8.53 19.68 9.62
C ALA A 327 9.65 20.19 10.57
N GLU A 328 9.90 21.50 10.60
CA GLU A 328 10.92 22.10 11.47
C GLU A 328 10.43 22.29 12.92
N GLN A 329 9.12 22.25 13.13
CA GLN A 329 8.45 22.37 14.43
C GLN A 329 7.30 21.34 14.52
N PRO A 330 7.62 20.04 14.65
CA PRO A 330 6.66 18.96 14.55
C PRO A 330 5.92 18.68 15.87
N ASP A 331 5.65 19.73 16.66
CA ASP A 331 5.09 19.59 18.02
C ASP A 331 3.71 18.91 18.05
N PHE A 332 2.96 19.00 16.96
CA PHE A 332 1.65 18.37 16.79
C PHE A 332 1.50 17.74 15.41
N MET A 333 0.65 16.71 15.33
CA MET A 333 0.23 16.15 14.04
C MET A 333 -0.53 17.22 13.22
N PRO A 334 -0.18 17.45 11.93
CA PRO A 334 -0.75 18.53 11.12
C PRO A 334 -2.16 18.22 10.58
N LEU A 335 -2.67 17.00 10.77
CA LEU A 335 -3.94 16.55 10.19
C LEU A 335 -5.13 17.08 11.00
N TYR A 336 -5.68 18.21 10.55
CA TYR A 336 -6.74 18.92 11.28
C TYR A 336 -8.08 18.17 11.36
N TRP A 337 -8.31 17.20 10.47
CA TRP A 337 -9.52 16.36 10.45
C TRP A 337 -9.41 15.09 11.32
N PHE A 338 -8.26 14.86 11.95
CA PHE A 338 -8.05 13.77 12.92
C PHE A 338 -7.76 14.34 14.32
N GLN A 339 -7.04 13.59 15.16
CA GLN A 339 -6.68 14.01 16.52
C GLN A 339 -5.84 15.30 16.55
N GLY A 340 -5.08 15.58 15.47
CA GLY A 340 -4.18 16.72 15.36
C GLY A 340 -4.90 18.06 15.45
N GLY A 341 -6.08 18.18 14.83
CA GLY A 341 -6.84 19.43 14.82
C GLY A 341 -7.20 19.95 16.22
N LYS A 342 -7.48 19.05 17.16
CA LYS A 342 -7.78 19.43 18.55
C LYS A 342 -6.63 20.19 19.21
N TYR A 343 -5.38 19.82 18.92
CA TYR A 343 -4.20 20.38 19.56
C TYR A 343 -3.57 21.49 18.71
N ALA A 344 -3.36 21.23 17.42
CA ALA A 344 -2.69 22.15 16.51
C ALA A 344 -3.46 23.46 16.29
N ILE A 345 -4.80 23.44 16.30
CA ILE A 345 -5.60 24.67 16.13
C ILE A 345 -5.59 25.53 17.40
N GLN A 346 -5.51 24.91 18.59
CA GLN A 346 -5.51 25.63 19.86
C GLN A 346 -4.20 26.36 20.13
N SER A 347 -3.09 25.92 19.52
CA SER A 347 -1.78 26.56 19.64
C SER A 347 -1.57 27.72 18.66
N LEU A 348 -2.52 28.00 17.76
CA LEU A 348 -2.38 29.07 16.78
C LEU A 348 -2.56 30.45 17.42
N GLU A 349 -1.75 31.40 16.97
CA GLU A 349 -1.82 32.80 17.36
C GLU A 349 -2.24 33.67 16.17
N PRO A 350 -2.96 34.78 16.38
CA PRO A 350 -3.24 35.73 15.30
C PRO A 350 -1.94 36.24 14.66
N ALA A 351 -1.92 36.30 13.33
CA ALA A 351 -0.89 37.04 12.62
C ALA A 351 -1.06 38.54 12.93
N ASN A 352 0.04 39.21 13.28
CA ASN A 352 0.05 40.62 13.72
C ASN A 352 -0.66 41.59 12.76
#